data_AF-A0A7W9C4K2-F1
#
_entry.id   AF-A0A7W9C4K2-F1
#
_cell.length_a   1.000
_cell.length_b   1.000
_cell.length_c   1.000
_cell.angle_alpha   90.00
_cell.angle_beta   90.00
_cell.angle_gamma   90.00
#
_symmetry.space_group_name_H-M   'P 1'
#
loop_
_entity.id
_entity.type
_entity.pdbx_description
1 polymer ?
#
loop_
_entity_poly.entity_id
_entity_poly.type
_entity_poly.pdbx_seq_one_letter_code
_entity_poly.pdbx_strand_id
1 'polypeptide(L)'
;MLQTLEGVQNGPRLSVTTPLEEVEAAAAATDVLVLEFDAFRDGRGFSLAAVLRERGYAGRLIAAGKVLPDQARYLRRSGFDAVELAPGADTAAWARMDQAFSGSYQPAVDPAPTIWQRRRAASNDRDLQALADRLNRETEGKAASDILKAALDPALGLRIGTISSFGAESAALLHIVAETDPNVPVVFLETGQHFLQTLSYRTQLTKALGLTDVRLVTPDANEKATLDARDDLWKTDADACCDLRKVRPLARATVGFNALITGRKRYQAATRAALKPFEVLDGVLRINPLADWDADAVEAWLEAHDLPRHPLVEQGYRSIGCWPCTRAVEDDEEARAGRWSGMDKVECGIHLGKRQVAA
;
A
#
# COMPACT_ATOMS: atom_id res chain seq x y z
N MET A 1 -17.69 2.65 17.89
CA MET A 1 -17.57 1.69 19.01
C MET A 1 -18.42 0.48 18.65
N LEU A 2 -17.97 -0.73 18.96
CA LEU A 2 -18.75 -1.93 18.63
C LEU A 2 -20.05 -1.93 19.46
N GLN A 3 -21.20 -2.07 18.80
CA GLN A 3 -22.48 -2.10 19.51
C GLN A 3 -22.74 -3.51 20.07
N THR A 4 -23.04 -3.61 21.35
CA THR A 4 -23.52 -4.86 21.96
C THR A 4 -25.03 -4.95 21.83
N LEU A 5 -25.53 -6.04 21.26
CA LEU A 5 -26.95 -6.30 21.05
C LEU A 5 -27.43 -7.43 21.95
N GLU A 6 -28.56 -7.22 22.60
CA GLU A 6 -29.24 -8.27 23.37
C GLU A 6 -30.17 -9.06 22.46
N GLY A 7 -30.01 -10.38 22.44
CA GLY A 7 -30.87 -11.27 21.69
C GLY A 7 -30.56 -11.36 20.19
N VAL A 8 -31.24 -12.30 19.53
CA VAL A 8 -31.05 -12.65 18.13
C VAL A 8 -31.59 -11.53 17.23
N GLN A 9 -30.77 -11.06 16.30
CA GLN A 9 -31.12 -9.99 15.36
C GLN A 9 -31.69 -10.56 14.06
N ASN A 10 -32.50 -9.75 13.39
CA ASN A 10 -33.09 -10.09 12.09
C ASN A 10 -32.06 -9.89 10.97
N GLY A 11 -31.99 -10.86 10.05
CA GLY A 11 -31.13 -10.84 8.87
C GLY A 11 -30.74 -12.25 8.45
N PRO A 12 -30.25 -12.47 7.22
CA PRO A 12 -29.61 -13.73 6.84
C PRO A 12 -28.47 -14.06 7.80
N ARG A 13 -28.45 -15.31 8.28
CA ARG A 13 -27.43 -15.82 9.20
C ARG A 13 -26.59 -16.83 8.45
N LEU A 14 -25.30 -16.57 8.35
CA LEU A 14 -24.34 -17.45 7.69
C LEU A 14 -23.25 -17.82 8.68
N SER A 15 -22.84 -19.08 8.67
CA SER A 15 -21.65 -19.49 9.40
C SER A 15 -20.43 -18.78 8.83
N VAL A 16 -19.46 -18.43 9.67
CA VAL A 16 -18.16 -17.92 9.23
C VAL A 16 -17.36 -18.92 8.37
N THR A 17 -17.85 -20.16 8.25
CA THR A 17 -17.28 -21.19 7.38
C THR A 17 -17.90 -21.21 5.99
N THR A 18 -18.99 -20.48 5.77
CA THR A 18 -19.66 -20.35 4.47
C THR A 18 -18.67 -19.78 3.42
N PRO A 19 -18.62 -20.35 2.20
CA PRO A 19 -17.79 -19.83 1.12
C PRO A 19 -18.04 -18.33 0.85
N LEU A 20 -16.98 -17.58 0.54
CA LEU A 20 -17.06 -16.13 0.34
C LEU A 20 -18.10 -15.74 -0.72
N GLU A 21 -18.18 -16.48 -1.82
CA GLU A 21 -19.14 -16.24 -2.92
C GLU A 21 -20.60 -16.25 -2.44
N GLU A 22 -20.95 -17.16 -1.52
CA GLU A 22 -22.28 -17.25 -0.94
C GLU A 22 -22.54 -16.11 0.05
N VAL A 23 -21.52 -15.74 0.84
CA VAL A 23 -21.60 -14.61 1.77
C VAL A 23 -21.82 -13.30 1.01
N GLU A 24 -21.16 -13.11 -0.14
CA GLU A 24 -21.31 -11.94 -0.99
C GLU A 24 -22.66 -11.87 -1.68
N ALA A 25 -23.15 -13.00 -2.18
CA ALA A 25 -24.49 -13.07 -2.74
C ALA A 25 -25.56 -12.69 -1.71
N ALA A 26 -25.40 -13.14 -0.45
CA ALA A 26 -26.29 -12.76 0.63
C ALA A 26 -26.16 -11.26 0.98
N ALA A 27 -24.93 -10.75 1.06
CA ALA A 27 -24.66 -9.34 1.34
C ALA A 27 -25.26 -8.40 0.27
N ALA A 28 -25.21 -8.78 -1.01
CA ALA A 28 -25.80 -8.00 -2.10
C ALA A 28 -27.33 -7.88 -2.01
N ALA A 29 -27.99 -8.79 -1.29
CA ALA A 29 -29.44 -8.88 -1.16
C ALA A 29 -30.00 -8.35 0.17
N THR A 30 -29.16 -7.85 1.08
CA THR A 30 -29.61 -7.47 2.43
C THR A 30 -28.86 -6.30 3.06
N ASP A 31 -29.59 -5.45 3.77
CA ASP A 31 -29.01 -4.36 4.55
C ASP A 31 -28.51 -4.79 5.93
N VAL A 32 -28.78 -6.03 6.36
CA VAL A 32 -28.29 -6.58 7.64
C VAL A 32 -27.85 -8.02 7.45
N LEU A 33 -26.58 -8.32 7.72
CA LEU A 33 -26.02 -9.66 7.60
C LEU A 33 -25.40 -10.09 8.95
N VAL A 34 -25.73 -11.30 9.38
CA VAL A 34 -25.19 -11.89 10.61
C VAL A 34 -24.20 -13.00 10.27
N LEU A 35 -22.97 -12.88 10.76
CA LEU A 35 -21.94 -13.91 10.63
C LEU A 35 -21.79 -14.66 11.96
N GLU A 36 -22.08 -15.95 11.93
CA GLU A 36 -22.11 -16.83 13.10
C GLU A 36 -20.78 -17.57 13.28
N PHE A 37 -20.11 -17.31 14.39
CA PHE A 37 -18.87 -17.95 14.77
C PHE A 37 -19.14 -19.31 15.43
N ASP A 38 -18.73 -20.40 14.78
CA ASP A 38 -18.89 -21.75 15.33
C ASP A 38 -17.93 -22.05 16.49
N ALA A 39 -16.80 -21.33 16.54
CA ALA A 39 -15.78 -21.42 17.57
C ALA A 39 -15.06 -20.07 17.77
N PHE A 40 -14.69 -19.77 19.02
CA PHE A 40 -13.93 -18.54 19.35
C PHE A 40 -12.55 -18.48 18.69
N ARG A 41 -12.00 -19.62 18.22
CA ARG A 41 -10.72 -19.69 17.50
C ARG A 41 -10.84 -19.51 15.98
N ASP A 42 -12.05 -19.29 15.46
CA ASP A 42 -12.26 -19.16 14.03
C ASP A 42 -12.01 -17.71 13.57
N GLY A 43 -10.91 -17.53 12.82
CA GLY A 43 -10.52 -16.24 12.28
C GLY A 43 -11.29 -15.81 11.02
N ARG A 44 -12.04 -16.72 10.37
CA ARG A 44 -12.62 -16.47 9.04
C ARG A 44 -13.64 -15.34 9.05
N GLY A 45 -14.43 -15.20 10.11
CA GLY A 45 -15.43 -14.13 10.21
C GLY A 45 -14.81 -12.72 10.14
N PHE A 46 -13.61 -12.54 10.70
CA PHE A 46 -12.86 -11.28 10.59
C PHE A 46 -12.42 -10.99 9.16
N SER A 47 -11.97 -12.02 8.43
CA SER A 47 -11.59 -11.90 7.02
C SER A 47 -12.81 -11.63 6.13
N LEU A 48 -13.91 -12.37 6.33
CA LEU A 48 -15.16 -12.17 5.58
C LEU A 48 -15.69 -10.74 5.77
N ALA A 49 -15.77 -10.25 7.01
CA ALA A 49 -16.19 -8.89 7.28
C ALA A 49 -15.28 -7.85 6.59
N ALA A 50 -13.95 -8.06 6.63
CA ALA A 50 -13.01 -7.15 6.00
C ALA A 50 -13.20 -7.12 4.47
N VAL A 51 -13.30 -8.29 3.84
CA VAL A 51 -13.52 -8.42 2.39
C VAL A 51 -14.85 -7.80 1.97
N LEU A 52 -15.93 -8.02 2.71
CA LEU A 52 -17.23 -7.41 2.42
C LEU A 52 -17.15 -5.88 2.42
N ARG A 53 -16.48 -5.29 3.42
CA ARG A 53 -16.30 -3.83 3.49
C ARG A 53 -15.42 -3.30 2.36
N GLU A 54 -14.34 -4.00 2.04
CA GLU A 54 -13.46 -3.66 0.91
C GLU A 54 -14.21 -3.71 -0.44
N ARG A 55 -15.17 -4.64 -0.58
CA ARG A 55 -16.05 -4.76 -1.75
C ARG A 55 -17.28 -3.84 -1.71
N GLY A 56 -17.32 -2.90 -0.76
CA GLY A 56 -18.32 -1.84 -0.72
C GLY A 56 -19.64 -2.19 -0.02
N TYR A 57 -19.71 -3.31 0.70
CA TYR A 57 -20.88 -3.61 1.52
C TYR A 57 -21.04 -2.54 2.61
N ALA A 58 -22.10 -1.75 2.51
CA ALA A 58 -22.42 -0.67 3.45
C ALA A 58 -23.49 -1.05 4.48
N GLY A 59 -24.13 -2.23 4.32
CA GLY A 59 -25.12 -2.73 5.26
C GLY A 59 -24.53 -3.09 6.63
N ARG A 60 -25.39 -3.41 7.58
CA ARG A 60 -25.00 -3.69 8.95
C ARG A 60 -24.42 -5.10 9.09
N LEU A 61 -23.19 -5.20 9.56
CA LEU A 61 -22.54 -6.48 9.88
C LEU A 61 -22.59 -6.78 11.37
N ILE A 62 -23.17 -7.92 11.72
CA ILE A 62 -23.36 -8.36 13.10
C ILE A 62 -22.60 -9.66 13.33
N ALA A 63 -21.73 -9.69 14.34
CA ALA A 63 -21.07 -10.91 14.79
C ALA A 63 -21.98 -11.65 15.78
N ALA A 64 -22.13 -12.96 15.62
CA ALA A 64 -22.93 -13.77 16.53
C ALA A 64 -22.24 -15.12 16.83
N GLY A 65 -22.81 -15.90 17.75
CA GLY A 65 -22.27 -17.21 18.12
C GLY A 65 -21.13 -17.12 19.13
N LYS A 66 -20.09 -17.94 18.95
CA LYS A 66 -18.99 -18.09 19.91
C LYS A 66 -17.93 -17.00 19.73
N VAL A 67 -18.23 -15.82 20.25
CA VAL A 67 -17.34 -14.65 20.28
C VAL A 67 -17.03 -14.23 21.72
N LEU A 68 -15.83 -13.71 21.96
CA LEU A 68 -15.34 -13.35 23.29
C LEU A 68 -15.13 -11.83 23.42
N PRO A 69 -15.21 -11.26 24.65
CA PRO A 69 -14.99 -9.83 24.86
C PRO A 69 -13.65 -9.32 24.33
N ASP A 70 -12.56 -10.09 24.48
CA ASP A 70 -11.22 -9.74 23.98
C ASP A 70 -11.16 -9.63 22.45
N GLN A 71 -12.16 -10.15 21.74
CA GLN A 71 -12.33 -10.05 20.30
C GLN A 71 -13.03 -8.76 19.85
N ALA A 72 -13.64 -8.01 20.78
CA ALA A 72 -14.47 -6.83 20.48
C ALA A 72 -13.75 -5.80 19.58
N ARG A 73 -12.50 -5.47 19.93
CA ARG A 73 -11.71 -4.53 19.11
C ARG A 73 -11.49 -5.08 17.71
N TYR A 74 -11.12 -6.35 17.57
CA TYR A 74 -10.82 -6.95 16.27
C TYR A 74 -12.07 -7.02 15.39
N LEU A 75 -13.24 -7.34 15.97
CA LEU A 75 -14.51 -7.33 15.25
C LEU A 75 -14.78 -5.96 14.64
N ARG A 76 -14.70 -4.90 15.46
CA ARG A 76 -14.88 -3.52 14.98
C ARG A 76 -13.88 -3.16 13.89
N ARG A 77 -12.61 -3.51 14.08
CA ARG A 77 -11.53 -3.16 13.15
C ARG A 77 -11.64 -3.89 11.81
N SER A 78 -12.19 -5.09 11.82
CA SER A 78 -12.50 -5.88 10.62
C SER A 78 -13.78 -5.44 9.92
N GLY A 79 -14.59 -4.56 10.53
CA GLY A 79 -15.76 -3.97 9.87
C GLY A 79 -17.12 -4.39 10.43
N PHE A 80 -17.17 -5.15 11.52
CA PHE A 80 -18.43 -5.40 12.23
C PHE A 80 -18.94 -4.13 12.93
N ASP A 81 -20.24 -3.90 12.82
CA ASP A 81 -20.91 -2.78 13.50
C ASP A 81 -21.37 -3.19 14.90
N ALA A 82 -21.76 -4.45 15.05
CA ALA A 82 -22.35 -4.95 16.27
C ALA A 82 -21.98 -6.41 16.57
N VAL A 83 -22.26 -6.82 17.81
CA VAL A 83 -22.13 -8.19 18.28
C VAL A 83 -23.36 -8.60 19.08
N GLU A 84 -23.93 -9.77 18.76
CA GLU A 84 -24.97 -10.42 19.53
C GLU A 84 -24.36 -11.05 20.78
N LEU A 85 -24.90 -10.68 21.94
CA LEU A 85 -24.49 -11.25 23.21
C LEU A 85 -25.53 -12.22 23.75
N ALA A 86 -25.05 -13.27 24.40
CA ALA A 86 -25.89 -14.18 25.15
C ALA A 86 -26.59 -13.43 26.30
N PRO A 87 -27.81 -13.85 26.70
CA PRO A 87 -28.49 -13.27 27.86
C PRO A 87 -27.60 -13.30 29.12
N GLY A 88 -27.46 -12.15 29.78
CA GLY A 88 -26.63 -12.01 30.98
C GLY A 88 -25.13 -11.79 30.74
N ALA A 89 -24.70 -11.56 29.50
CA ALA A 89 -23.31 -11.21 29.19
C ALA A 89 -22.87 -9.87 29.83
N ASP A 90 -21.62 -9.79 30.30
CA ASP A 90 -21.02 -8.56 30.83
C ASP A 90 -20.70 -7.58 29.70
N THR A 91 -21.66 -6.71 29.35
CA THR A 91 -21.48 -5.64 28.35
C THR A 91 -20.35 -4.69 28.70
N ALA A 92 -20.05 -4.50 30.00
CA ALA A 92 -18.95 -3.65 30.42
C ALA A 92 -17.58 -4.29 30.09
N ALA A 93 -17.46 -5.62 30.14
CA ALA A 93 -16.26 -6.32 29.66
C ALA A 93 -16.01 -6.08 28.16
N TRP A 94 -17.05 -6.16 27.34
CA TRP A 94 -16.98 -5.87 25.91
C TRP A 94 -16.55 -4.43 25.63
N ALA A 95 -17.15 -3.46 26.34
CA ALA A 95 -16.77 -2.06 26.21
C ALA A 95 -15.31 -1.80 26.61
N ARG A 96 -14.84 -2.39 27.72
CA ARG A 96 -13.44 -2.32 28.16
C ARG A 96 -12.49 -2.90 27.11
N MET A 97 -12.82 -4.04 26.52
CA MET A 97 -11.96 -4.72 25.55
C MET A 97 -11.91 -4.04 24.18
N ASP A 98 -13.01 -3.44 23.69
CA ASP A 98 -12.97 -2.61 22.46
C ASP A 98 -11.95 -1.45 22.61
N GLN A 99 -11.83 -0.93 23.83
CA GLN A 99 -10.98 0.20 24.19
C GLN A 99 -9.63 -0.19 24.82
N ALA A 100 -9.33 -1.48 25.00
CA ALA A 100 -8.16 -1.93 25.77
C ALA A 100 -6.81 -1.46 25.20
N PHE A 101 -6.76 -1.14 23.91
CA PHE A 101 -5.54 -0.70 23.23
C PHE A 101 -5.66 0.75 22.75
N SER A 102 -4.67 1.58 23.12
CA SER A 102 -4.60 3.00 22.75
C SER A 102 -4.23 3.23 21.27
N GLY A 103 -3.67 2.23 20.59
CA GLY A 103 -3.26 2.30 19.18
C GLY A 103 -3.18 0.91 18.53
N SER A 104 -2.92 0.89 17.23
CA SER A 104 -2.84 -0.33 16.43
C SER A 104 -1.57 -0.34 15.59
N TYR A 105 -0.89 -1.47 15.46
CA TYR A 105 0.33 -1.56 14.64
C TYR A 105 0.03 -1.74 13.15
N GLN A 106 -1.07 -2.43 12.82
CA GLN A 106 -1.47 -2.74 11.45
C GLN A 106 -2.69 -1.91 11.04
N PRO A 107 -2.81 -1.49 9.77
CA PRO A 107 -4.04 -0.91 9.24
C PRO A 107 -5.17 -1.95 9.26
N ALA A 108 -6.41 -1.48 9.23
CA ALA A 108 -7.59 -2.32 9.10
C ALA A 108 -8.67 -1.55 8.32
N VAL A 109 -9.89 -2.10 8.23
CA VAL A 109 -11.04 -1.40 7.64
C VAL A 109 -11.30 -0.08 8.36
N ASP A 110 -11.11 -0.06 9.69
CA ASP A 110 -11.28 1.16 10.47
C ASP A 110 -10.33 2.29 10.03
N PRO A 111 -10.78 3.57 10.03
CA PRO A 111 -9.94 4.70 9.63
C PRO A 111 -8.91 5.08 10.72
N ALA A 112 -8.80 4.29 11.79
CA ALA A 112 -7.92 4.60 12.90
C ALA A 112 -6.44 4.57 12.45
N PRO A 113 -5.67 5.65 12.64
CA PRO A 113 -4.29 5.68 12.24
C PRO A 113 -3.47 4.70 13.10
N THR A 114 -2.60 3.96 12.45
CA THR A 114 -1.62 3.06 13.07
C THR A 114 -0.65 3.83 13.96
N ILE A 115 0.00 3.15 14.89
CA ILE A 115 1.02 3.73 15.78
C ILE A 115 2.14 4.37 14.95
N TRP A 116 2.50 3.78 13.81
CA TRP A 116 3.50 4.35 12.90
C TRP A 116 3.02 5.63 12.22
N GLN A 117 1.78 5.66 11.71
CA GLN A 117 1.16 6.88 11.18
C GLN A 117 1.07 7.97 12.25
N ARG A 118 0.68 7.63 13.48
CA ARG A 118 0.61 8.60 14.60
C ARG A 118 1.98 9.15 14.97
N ARG A 119 3.00 8.31 15.05
CA ARG A 119 4.39 8.75 15.31
C ARG A 119 4.91 9.65 14.20
N ARG A 120 4.51 9.38 12.95
CA ARG A 120 4.88 10.18 11.79
C ARG A 120 4.13 11.51 11.72
N ALA A 121 2.85 11.53 12.07
CA ALA A 121 2.07 12.75 12.20
C ALA A 121 2.59 13.62 13.37
N ALA A 122 2.90 13.00 14.52
CA ALA A 122 3.45 13.70 15.69
C ALA A 122 4.86 14.26 15.45
N SER A 123 5.59 13.80 14.44
CA SER A 123 6.89 14.38 14.04
C SER A 123 6.77 15.50 13.00
N ASN A 124 5.54 15.90 12.63
CA ASN A 124 5.24 16.92 11.64
C ASN A 124 4.31 18.01 12.21
N ASP A 125 4.88 19.13 12.67
CA ASP A 125 4.15 20.34 13.12
C ASP A 125 3.49 21.16 11.99
N ARG A 126 3.28 20.55 10.80
CA ARG A 126 2.79 21.26 9.61
C ARG A 126 1.49 20.68 9.10
N ASP A 127 0.60 21.56 8.66
CA ASP A 127 -0.54 21.17 7.84
C ASP A 127 -0.08 20.81 6.42
N LEU A 128 0.31 19.54 6.25
CA LEU A 128 0.74 19.01 4.96
C LEU A 128 -0.39 19.01 3.93
N GLN A 129 -1.66 18.99 4.37
CA GLN A 129 -2.79 19.00 3.44
C GLN A 129 -2.93 20.39 2.82
N ALA A 130 -2.92 21.44 3.64
CA ALA A 130 -2.90 22.81 3.16
C ALA A 130 -1.67 23.10 2.26
N LEU A 131 -0.51 22.53 2.59
CA LEU A 131 0.69 22.62 1.75
C LEU A 131 0.49 21.92 0.40
N ALA A 132 -0.03 20.69 0.38
CA ALA A 132 -0.30 19.94 -0.84
C ALA A 132 -1.28 20.71 -1.75
N ASP A 133 -2.36 21.24 -1.18
CA ASP A 133 -3.36 22.00 -1.93
C ASP A 133 -2.79 23.31 -2.49
N ARG A 134 -1.90 23.98 -1.74
CA ARG A 134 -1.19 25.16 -2.23
C ARG A 134 -0.25 24.81 -3.40
N LEU A 135 0.60 23.80 -3.21
CA LEU A 135 1.56 23.38 -4.25
C LEU A 135 0.85 22.94 -5.53
N ASN A 136 -0.25 22.17 -5.42
CA ASN A 136 -1.05 21.79 -6.59
C ASN A 136 -1.57 23.01 -7.37
N ARG A 137 -2.03 24.07 -6.69
CA ARG A 137 -2.45 25.32 -7.37
C ARG A 137 -1.28 26.05 -8.01
N GLU A 138 -0.16 26.14 -7.31
CA GLU A 138 1.04 26.85 -7.79
C GLU A 138 1.73 26.15 -8.96
N THR A 139 1.58 24.83 -9.07
CA THR A 139 2.19 24.00 -10.12
C THR A 139 1.20 23.49 -11.16
N GLU A 140 -0.02 24.03 -11.19
CA GLU A 140 -1.02 23.66 -12.18
C GLU A 140 -0.46 23.88 -13.61
N GLY A 141 -0.52 22.84 -14.44
CA GLY A 141 -0.02 22.87 -15.82
C GLY A 141 1.51 22.97 -15.97
N LYS A 142 2.29 22.91 -14.87
CA LYS A 142 3.75 22.98 -14.94
C LYS A 142 4.39 21.64 -15.29
N ALA A 143 5.61 21.71 -15.82
CA ALA A 143 6.39 20.52 -16.13
C ALA A 143 6.83 19.77 -14.87
N ALA A 144 7.15 18.48 -15.02
CA ALA A 144 7.62 17.60 -13.93
C ALA A 144 8.80 18.19 -13.14
N SER A 145 9.76 18.81 -13.85
CA SER A 145 10.91 19.46 -13.22
C SER A 145 10.52 20.65 -12.35
N ASP A 146 9.50 21.42 -12.76
CA ASP A 146 9.02 22.57 -11.98
C ASP A 146 8.20 22.14 -10.76
N ILE A 147 7.41 21.07 -10.90
CA ILE A 147 6.72 20.42 -9.78
C ILE A 147 7.76 19.98 -8.73
N LEU A 148 8.85 19.33 -9.18
CA LEU A 148 9.88 18.87 -8.27
C LEU A 148 10.65 20.03 -7.61
N LYS A 149 11.02 21.06 -8.38
CA LYS A 149 11.65 22.28 -7.85
C LYS A 149 10.81 22.97 -6.78
N ALA A 150 9.50 23.08 -7.00
CA ALA A 150 8.59 23.65 -6.01
C ALA A 150 8.58 22.84 -4.71
N ALA A 151 8.66 21.51 -4.80
CA ALA A 151 8.72 20.65 -3.62
C ALA A 151 10.06 20.74 -2.86
N LEU A 152 11.16 20.92 -3.59
CA LEU A 152 12.53 20.97 -3.05
C LEU A 152 12.94 22.35 -2.51
N ASP A 153 12.04 23.35 -2.53
CA ASP A 153 12.31 24.67 -1.97
C ASP A 153 12.71 24.57 -0.47
N PRO A 154 13.94 24.98 -0.09
CA PRO A 154 14.40 24.96 1.28
C PRO A 154 13.52 25.74 2.27
N ALA A 155 12.78 26.75 1.80
CA ALA A 155 11.84 27.52 2.61
C ALA A 155 10.67 26.67 3.12
N LEU A 156 10.33 25.58 2.41
CA LEU A 156 9.36 24.61 2.88
C LEU A 156 9.91 23.75 4.03
N GLY A 157 11.24 23.67 4.19
CA GLY A 157 11.93 22.91 5.23
C GLY A 157 11.50 21.44 5.30
N LEU A 158 11.20 20.83 4.15
CA LEU A 158 10.78 19.43 4.05
C LEU A 158 12.00 18.50 4.16
N ARG A 159 11.82 17.36 4.81
CA ARG A 159 12.77 16.23 4.78
C ARG A 159 12.31 15.28 3.70
N ILE A 160 12.92 15.42 2.53
CA ILE A 160 12.50 14.77 1.29
C ILE A 160 13.36 13.53 1.02
N GLY A 161 12.72 12.47 0.54
CA GLY A 161 13.41 11.33 -0.06
C GLY A 161 12.65 10.85 -1.30
N THR A 162 13.34 10.18 -2.20
CA THR A 162 12.79 9.58 -3.41
C THR A 162 12.70 8.07 -3.23
N ILE A 163 11.58 7.47 -3.61
CA ILE A 163 11.45 6.00 -3.68
C ILE A 163 11.57 5.58 -5.14
N SER A 164 12.51 4.69 -5.43
CA SER A 164 12.68 4.14 -6.78
C SER A 164 12.91 2.64 -6.73
N SER A 165 12.27 1.92 -7.65
CA SER A 165 12.53 0.50 -7.89
C SER A 165 13.61 0.28 -8.95
N PHE A 166 14.10 1.34 -9.60
CA PHE A 166 14.99 1.24 -10.76
C PHE A 166 14.41 0.32 -11.86
N GLY A 167 13.08 0.37 -12.04
CA GLY A 167 12.38 -0.35 -13.10
C GLY A 167 12.48 0.37 -14.45
N ALA A 168 11.76 -0.15 -15.46
CA ALA A 168 11.80 0.32 -16.85
C ALA A 168 11.75 1.86 -17.01
N GLU A 169 10.78 2.50 -16.34
CA GLU A 169 10.53 3.94 -16.46
C GLU A 169 11.23 4.79 -15.38
N SER A 170 12.02 4.17 -14.49
CA SER A 170 12.59 4.86 -13.32
C SER A 170 13.66 5.89 -13.69
N ALA A 171 14.34 5.73 -14.82
CA ALA A 171 15.36 6.66 -15.28
C ALA A 171 14.83 8.08 -15.48
N ALA A 172 13.60 8.25 -16.01
CA ALA A 172 13.03 9.58 -16.20
C ALA A 172 12.90 10.36 -14.88
N LEU A 173 12.31 9.73 -13.84
CA LEU A 173 12.18 10.39 -12.53
C LEU A 173 13.56 10.65 -11.91
N LEU A 174 14.44 9.64 -11.91
CA LEU A 174 15.75 9.76 -11.27
C LEU A 174 16.62 10.81 -11.96
N HIS A 175 16.51 10.95 -13.27
CA HIS A 175 17.18 12.02 -14.01
C HIS A 175 16.66 13.40 -13.59
N ILE A 176 15.33 13.60 -13.52
CA ILE A 176 14.75 14.88 -13.05
C ILE A 176 15.18 15.19 -11.60
N VAL A 177 15.26 14.17 -10.74
CA VAL A 177 15.78 14.32 -9.37
C VAL A 177 17.25 14.74 -9.40
N ALA A 178 18.10 14.04 -10.16
CA ALA A 178 19.52 14.33 -10.25
C ALA A 178 19.82 15.75 -10.79
N GLU A 179 19.08 16.18 -11.80
CA GLU A 179 19.19 17.53 -12.37
C GLU A 179 18.74 18.62 -11.39
N THR A 180 17.85 18.30 -10.45
CA THR A 180 17.35 19.28 -9.49
C THR A 180 18.22 19.33 -8.22
N ASP A 181 18.52 18.18 -7.63
CA ASP A 181 19.49 18.02 -6.55
C ASP A 181 19.94 16.55 -6.44
N PRO A 182 21.18 16.22 -6.83
CA PRO A 182 21.68 14.84 -6.82
C PRO A 182 21.89 14.28 -5.40
N ASN A 183 21.80 15.12 -4.36
CA ASN A 183 21.92 14.73 -2.96
C ASN A 183 20.57 14.32 -2.34
N VAL A 184 19.45 14.45 -3.06
CA VAL A 184 18.17 13.95 -2.59
C VAL A 184 18.28 12.44 -2.36
N PRO A 185 18.01 11.93 -1.14
CA PRO A 185 18.14 10.52 -0.85
C PRO A 185 17.25 9.64 -1.72
N VAL A 186 17.82 8.67 -2.41
CA VAL A 186 17.08 7.68 -3.21
C VAL A 186 17.01 6.36 -2.45
N VAL A 187 15.83 6.01 -1.95
CA VAL A 187 15.57 4.75 -1.27
C VAL A 187 15.26 3.67 -2.28
N PHE A 188 16.10 2.64 -2.31
CA PHE A 188 15.91 1.41 -3.07
C PHE A 188 15.64 0.24 -2.12
N LEU A 189 14.48 -0.41 -2.29
CA LEU A 189 14.14 -1.62 -1.52
C LEU A 189 14.79 -2.85 -2.16
N GLU A 190 15.86 -3.31 -1.55
CA GLU A 190 16.53 -4.53 -1.97
C GLU A 190 15.85 -5.74 -1.36
N THR A 191 14.94 -6.35 -2.13
CA THR A 191 14.07 -7.42 -1.62
C THR A 191 14.78 -8.75 -1.48
N GLY A 192 15.98 -8.93 -2.03
CA GLY A 192 16.65 -10.22 -2.19
C GLY A 192 16.03 -11.09 -3.29
N GLN A 193 15.10 -10.56 -4.08
CA GLN A 193 14.36 -11.29 -5.12
C GLN A 193 14.31 -10.50 -6.44
N HIS A 194 15.25 -9.60 -6.68
CA HIS A 194 15.34 -8.85 -7.94
C HIS A 194 16.00 -9.67 -9.04
N PHE A 195 15.79 -9.26 -10.29
CA PHE A 195 16.66 -9.69 -11.39
C PHE A 195 18.06 -9.12 -11.18
N LEU A 196 19.10 -9.89 -11.51
CA LEU A 196 20.48 -9.39 -11.47
C LEU A 196 20.68 -8.18 -12.38
N GLN A 197 19.96 -8.15 -13.50
CA GLN A 197 19.87 -7.03 -14.42
C GLN A 197 19.42 -5.74 -13.73
N THR A 198 18.45 -5.80 -12.83
CA THR A 198 17.97 -4.62 -12.07
C THR A 198 19.03 -4.12 -11.10
N LEU A 199 19.77 -5.02 -10.45
CA LEU A 199 20.87 -4.63 -9.55
C LEU A 199 22.04 -3.99 -10.31
N SER A 200 22.37 -4.54 -11.48
CA SER A 200 23.37 -3.98 -12.39
C SER A 200 22.92 -2.62 -12.92
N TYR A 201 21.70 -2.54 -13.43
CA TYR A 201 21.11 -1.32 -13.96
C TYR A 201 21.03 -0.20 -12.92
N ARG A 202 20.63 -0.50 -11.68
CA ARG A 202 20.68 0.46 -10.57
C ARG A 202 22.05 1.07 -10.41
N THR A 203 23.10 0.24 -10.42
CA THR A 203 24.48 0.69 -10.22
C THR A 203 24.96 1.54 -11.40
N GLN A 204 24.65 1.13 -12.64
CA GLN A 204 24.96 1.89 -13.84
C GLN A 204 24.25 3.25 -13.86
N LEU A 205 22.93 3.26 -13.63
CA LEU A 205 22.12 4.47 -13.65
C LEU A 205 22.49 5.43 -12.52
N THR A 206 22.77 4.91 -11.32
CA THR A 206 23.28 5.74 -10.19
C THR A 206 24.53 6.50 -10.58
N LYS A 207 25.49 5.81 -11.23
CA LYS A 207 26.73 6.42 -11.71
C LYS A 207 26.48 7.40 -12.85
N ALA A 208 25.66 7.03 -13.82
CA ALA A 208 25.35 7.86 -14.99
C ALA A 208 24.69 9.19 -14.61
N LEU A 209 23.79 9.15 -13.62
CA LEU A 209 23.06 10.32 -13.13
C LEU A 209 23.80 11.10 -12.02
N GLY A 210 24.95 10.60 -11.54
CA GLY A 210 25.69 11.28 -10.46
C GLY A 210 24.95 11.34 -9.12
N LEU A 211 24.01 10.42 -8.86
CA LEU A 211 23.27 10.36 -7.58
C LEU A 211 24.23 10.06 -6.42
N THR A 212 24.22 10.88 -5.37
CA THR A 212 25.21 10.80 -4.29
C THR A 212 24.73 10.05 -3.04
N ASP A 213 23.41 9.91 -2.85
CA ASP A 213 22.81 9.23 -1.70
C ASP A 213 21.78 8.17 -2.12
N VAL A 214 22.26 7.02 -2.63
CA VAL A 214 21.41 5.86 -2.91
C VAL A 214 21.44 4.89 -1.73
N ARG A 215 20.31 4.76 -1.03
CA ARG A 215 20.16 3.97 0.19
C ARG A 215 19.56 2.61 -0.12
N LEU A 216 20.34 1.56 0.11
CA LEU A 216 19.89 0.18 -0.03
C LEU A 216 19.18 -0.25 1.28
N VAL A 217 17.93 -0.65 1.16
CA VAL A 217 17.09 -1.05 2.29
C VAL A 217 16.69 -2.50 2.13
N THR A 218 17.12 -3.35 3.06
CA THR A 218 16.86 -4.79 3.05
C THR A 218 15.80 -5.19 4.09
N PRO A 219 15.18 -6.37 3.93
CA PRO A 219 14.36 -6.98 4.97
C PRO A 219 15.15 -7.14 6.27
N ASP A 220 14.45 -7.12 7.41
CA ASP A 220 15.10 -7.42 8.68
C ASP A 220 15.60 -8.87 8.66
N ALA A 221 16.86 -9.08 9.05
CA ALA A 221 17.50 -10.39 8.93
C ALA A 221 16.81 -11.45 9.82
N ASN A 222 16.34 -11.06 11.01
CA ASN A 222 15.66 -11.97 11.93
C ASN A 222 14.23 -12.27 11.45
N GLU A 223 13.50 -11.24 10.99
CA GLU A 223 12.18 -11.43 10.37
C GLU A 223 12.30 -12.38 9.17
N LYS A 224 13.28 -12.18 8.29
CA LYS A 224 13.54 -13.05 7.13
C LYS A 224 13.88 -14.48 7.55
N ALA A 225 14.80 -14.66 8.49
CA ALA A 225 15.21 -15.97 8.96
C ALA A 225 14.05 -16.76 9.62
N THR A 226 13.08 -16.06 10.19
CA THR A 226 11.93 -16.67 10.87
C THR A 226 10.76 -16.92 9.92
N LEU A 227 10.43 -15.94 9.07
CA LEU A 227 9.21 -15.92 8.26
C LEU A 227 9.42 -16.42 6.82
N ASP A 228 10.65 -16.40 6.31
CA ASP A 228 10.98 -16.78 4.94
C ASP A 228 12.38 -17.43 4.85
N ALA A 229 12.63 -18.40 5.72
CA ALA A 229 13.94 -19.06 5.86
C ALA A 229 14.45 -19.74 4.56
N ARG A 230 13.52 -20.14 3.69
CA ARG A 230 13.80 -20.84 2.42
C ARG A 230 13.85 -19.91 1.20
N ASP A 231 13.64 -18.60 1.40
CA ASP A 231 13.56 -17.61 0.31
C ASP A 231 12.46 -17.93 -0.74
N ASP A 232 11.38 -18.58 -0.31
CA ASP A 232 10.31 -19.09 -1.17
C ASP A 232 8.88 -18.74 -0.73
N LEU A 233 8.71 -17.85 0.26
CA LEU A 233 7.40 -17.40 0.75
C LEU A 233 6.48 -16.87 -0.36
N TRP A 234 7.05 -16.29 -1.43
CA TRP A 234 6.30 -15.81 -2.59
C TRP A 234 5.49 -16.90 -3.30
N LYS A 235 5.85 -18.19 -3.15
CA LYS A 235 5.12 -19.32 -3.74
C LYS A 235 3.82 -19.60 -3.02
N THR A 236 3.80 -19.40 -1.70
CA THR A 236 2.67 -19.76 -0.84
C THR A 236 1.85 -18.55 -0.43
N ASP A 237 2.49 -17.40 -0.25
CA ASP A 237 1.85 -16.15 0.16
C ASP A 237 2.65 -14.94 -0.37
N ALA A 238 2.30 -14.51 -1.59
CA ALA A 238 2.90 -13.36 -2.26
C ALA A 238 2.69 -12.04 -1.50
N ASP A 239 1.69 -12.00 -0.64
CA ASP A 239 1.30 -10.86 0.15
C ASP A 239 2.14 -10.73 1.42
N ALA A 240 2.29 -11.81 2.18
CA ALA A 240 3.23 -11.90 3.30
C ALA A 240 4.67 -11.67 2.83
N CYS A 241 5.04 -12.20 1.66
CA CYS A 241 6.33 -11.92 1.05
C CYS A 241 6.53 -10.42 0.75
N CYS A 242 5.53 -9.75 0.18
CA CYS A 242 5.58 -8.29 -0.05
C CYS A 242 5.60 -7.51 1.27
N ASP A 243 4.85 -7.91 2.28
CA ASP A 243 4.84 -7.25 3.59
C ASP A 243 6.24 -7.31 4.23
N LEU A 244 6.81 -8.51 4.32
CA LEU A 244 8.14 -8.77 4.87
C LEU A 244 9.24 -8.05 4.10
N ARG A 245 9.24 -8.14 2.76
CA ARG A 245 10.38 -7.70 1.94
C ARG A 245 10.26 -6.27 1.42
N LYS A 246 9.07 -5.67 1.45
CA LYS A 246 8.83 -4.35 0.87
C LYS A 246 8.16 -3.38 1.85
N VAL A 247 7.02 -3.75 2.42
CA VAL A 247 6.21 -2.83 3.21
C VAL A 247 6.90 -2.45 4.52
N ARG A 248 7.28 -3.45 5.35
CA ARG A 248 7.94 -3.18 6.64
C ARG A 248 9.31 -2.49 6.49
N PRO A 249 10.21 -2.92 5.57
CA PRO A 249 11.49 -2.27 5.41
C PRO A 249 11.37 -0.83 4.92
N LEU A 250 10.46 -0.56 3.98
CA LEU A 250 10.20 0.80 3.52
C LEU A 250 9.64 1.69 4.62
N ALA A 251 8.71 1.16 5.42
CA ALA A 251 8.14 1.90 6.53
C ALA A 251 9.25 2.35 7.50
N ARG A 252 10.20 1.46 7.84
CA ARG A 252 11.37 1.78 8.68
C ARG A 252 12.30 2.81 8.03
N ALA A 253 12.65 2.61 6.76
CA ALA A 253 13.58 3.48 6.05
C ALA A 253 13.04 4.88 5.80
N THR A 254 11.72 5.04 5.75
CA THR A 254 11.08 6.32 5.43
C THR A 254 10.63 7.13 6.66
N VAL A 255 10.85 6.63 7.88
CA VAL A 255 10.46 7.33 9.13
C VAL A 255 11.01 8.77 9.20
N GLY A 256 12.23 9.00 8.71
CA GLY A 256 12.87 10.31 8.74
C GLY A 256 12.29 11.33 7.74
N PHE A 257 11.54 10.88 6.73
CA PHE A 257 11.02 11.74 5.66
C PHE A 257 9.58 12.17 5.94
N ASN A 258 9.30 13.45 5.70
CA ASN A 258 7.94 13.99 5.71
C ASN A 258 7.39 14.30 4.33
N ALA A 259 8.24 14.25 3.29
CA ALA A 259 7.80 14.16 1.91
C ALA A 259 8.52 13.02 1.17
N LEU A 260 7.81 12.35 0.26
CA LEU A 260 8.33 11.25 -0.53
C LEU A 260 8.00 11.46 -2.01
N ILE A 261 9.04 11.54 -2.84
CA ILE A 261 8.93 11.57 -4.29
C ILE A 261 8.71 10.14 -4.79
N THR A 262 7.75 9.95 -5.71
CA THR A 262 7.43 8.65 -6.30
C THR A 262 7.27 8.74 -7.82
N GLY A 263 7.56 7.65 -8.51
CA GLY A 263 7.40 7.53 -9.98
C GLY A 263 6.00 7.11 -10.43
N ARG A 264 4.96 7.35 -9.61
CA ARG A 264 3.57 6.98 -9.94
C ARG A 264 3.03 7.90 -11.03
N LYS A 265 2.31 7.31 -11.98
CA LYS A 265 1.64 7.99 -13.11
C LYS A 265 0.20 7.50 -13.21
N ARG A 266 -0.70 8.32 -13.77
CA ARG A 266 -2.14 7.98 -13.87
C ARG A 266 -2.40 6.74 -14.75
N TYR A 267 -1.67 6.57 -15.86
CA TYR A 267 -1.92 5.45 -16.80
C TYR A 267 -1.45 4.08 -16.29
N GLN A 268 -0.65 4.02 -15.22
CA GLN A 268 -0.06 2.76 -14.75
C GLN A 268 -1.06 1.83 -14.04
N ALA A 269 -2.26 2.30 -13.68
CA ALA A 269 -3.36 1.48 -13.17
C ALA A 269 -4.66 2.30 -13.10
N ALA A 270 -5.82 1.67 -13.30
CA ALA A 270 -7.12 2.33 -13.15
C ALA A 270 -7.30 2.99 -11.76
N THR A 271 -6.75 2.38 -10.70
CA THR A 271 -6.77 2.92 -9.34
C THR A 271 -5.98 4.22 -9.16
N ARG A 272 -5.18 4.63 -10.17
CA ARG A 272 -4.35 5.84 -10.15
C ARG A 272 -4.92 6.98 -10.98
N ALA A 273 -6.10 6.84 -11.58
CA ALA A 273 -6.68 7.86 -12.45
C ALA A 273 -6.82 9.25 -11.76
N ALA A 274 -7.09 9.27 -10.46
CA ALA A 274 -7.23 10.49 -9.66
C ALA A 274 -5.92 10.99 -9.00
N LEU A 275 -4.76 10.45 -9.40
CA LEU A 275 -3.45 10.80 -8.82
C LEU A 275 -3.14 12.28 -9.00
N LYS A 276 -2.88 12.98 -7.89
CA LYS A 276 -2.44 14.38 -7.88
C LYS A 276 -0.91 14.49 -7.84
N PRO A 277 -0.32 15.58 -8.38
CA PRO A 277 1.10 15.87 -8.19
C PRO A 277 1.51 15.93 -6.72
N PHE A 278 0.66 16.50 -5.85
CA PHE A 278 0.85 16.51 -4.41
C PHE A 278 -0.38 15.92 -3.69
N GLU A 279 -0.17 14.95 -2.81
CA GLU A 279 -1.22 14.37 -1.97
C GLU A 279 -0.65 13.98 -0.59
N VAL A 280 -1.49 13.95 0.45
CA VAL A 280 -1.05 13.46 1.77
C VAL A 280 -1.52 12.02 1.94
N LEU A 281 -0.57 11.10 2.10
CA LEU A 281 -0.83 9.71 2.43
C LEU A 281 -0.07 9.35 3.71
N ASP A 282 -0.76 8.79 4.70
CA ASP A 282 -0.15 8.32 5.95
C ASP A 282 0.63 9.39 6.74
N GLY A 283 0.19 10.65 6.65
CA GLY A 283 0.87 11.79 7.28
C GLY A 283 2.15 12.22 6.56
N VAL A 284 2.27 11.88 5.28
CA VAL A 284 3.43 12.17 4.41
C VAL A 284 2.96 12.86 3.16
N LEU A 285 3.64 13.93 2.77
CA LEU A 285 3.44 14.52 1.46
C LEU A 285 4.02 13.58 0.38
N ARG A 286 3.18 13.05 -0.50
CA ARG A 286 3.62 12.34 -1.70
C ARG A 286 3.75 13.34 -2.83
N ILE A 287 4.89 13.27 -3.52
CA ILE A 287 5.23 14.13 -4.65
C ILE A 287 5.32 13.22 -5.87
N ASN A 288 4.39 13.38 -6.81
CA ASN A 288 4.25 12.56 -8.00
C ASN A 288 4.46 13.46 -9.25
N PRO A 289 5.71 13.87 -9.54
CA PRO A 289 5.96 14.86 -10.59
C PRO A 289 5.62 14.36 -12.00
N LEU A 290 5.51 13.04 -12.17
CA LEU A 290 5.16 12.37 -13.43
C LEU A 290 3.69 11.94 -13.47
N ALA A 291 2.83 12.47 -12.58
CA ALA A 291 1.43 12.05 -12.48
C ALA A 291 0.69 12.12 -13.83
N ASP A 292 1.01 13.14 -14.63
CA ASP A 292 0.33 13.51 -15.87
C ASP A 292 1.05 12.97 -17.13
N TRP A 293 2.19 12.30 -16.96
CA TRP A 293 2.90 11.70 -18.10
C TRP A 293 2.19 10.42 -18.55
N ASP A 294 2.15 10.20 -19.85
CA ASP A 294 1.84 8.93 -20.50
C ASP A 294 3.14 8.17 -20.86
N ALA A 295 3.00 7.01 -21.51
CA ALA A 295 4.14 6.19 -21.93
C ALA A 295 5.01 6.91 -22.97
N ASP A 296 4.40 7.63 -23.92
CA ASP A 296 5.10 8.35 -24.97
C ASP A 296 5.93 9.51 -24.39
N ALA A 297 5.40 10.24 -23.40
CA ALA A 297 6.15 11.28 -22.70
C ALA A 297 7.35 10.70 -21.94
N VAL A 298 7.23 9.50 -21.36
CA VAL A 298 8.36 8.81 -20.72
C VAL A 298 9.42 8.47 -21.77
N GLU A 299 9.05 7.79 -22.86
CA GLU A 299 10.00 7.41 -23.90
C GLU A 299 10.66 8.62 -24.55
N ALA A 300 9.90 9.66 -24.90
CA ALA A 300 10.44 10.90 -25.43
C ALA A 300 11.47 11.54 -24.48
N TRP A 301 11.23 11.49 -23.17
CA TRP A 301 12.19 11.99 -22.19
C TRP A 301 13.47 11.14 -22.13
N LEU A 302 13.32 9.80 -22.13
CA LEU A 302 14.47 8.90 -22.13
C LEU A 302 15.35 9.12 -23.36
N GLU A 303 14.75 9.27 -24.54
CA GLU A 303 15.46 9.50 -25.81
C GLU A 303 16.11 10.88 -25.86
N ALA A 304 15.39 11.94 -25.48
CA ALA A 304 15.90 13.30 -25.53
C ALA A 304 17.13 13.52 -24.63
N HIS A 305 17.29 12.70 -23.59
CA HIS A 305 18.37 12.80 -22.61
C HIS A 305 19.36 11.63 -22.67
N ASP A 306 19.27 10.77 -23.70
CA ASP A 306 20.14 9.60 -23.91
C ASP A 306 20.26 8.72 -22.65
N LEU A 307 19.12 8.48 -21.98
CA LEU A 307 19.12 7.78 -20.70
C LEU A 307 19.24 6.26 -20.90
N PRO A 308 20.09 5.57 -20.11
CA PRO A 308 20.22 4.13 -20.20
C PRO A 308 18.87 3.45 -19.98
N ARG A 309 18.45 2.61 -20.94
CA ARG A 309 17.23 1.80 -20.80
C ARG A 309 17.49 0.60 -19.90
N HIS A 310 16.46 0.14 -19.18
CA HIS A 310 16.59 -1.07 -18.39
C HIS A 310 16.77 -2.28 -19.33
N PRO A 311 17.80 -3.13 -19.18
CA PRO A 311 18.16 -4.16 -20.16
C PRO A 311 17.10 -5.26 -20.37
N LEU A 312 16.20 -5.47 -19.41
CA LEU A 312 15.07 -6.38 -19.57
C LEU A 312 13.93 -5.84 -20.46
N VAL A 313 13.89 -4.53 -20.74
CA VAL A 313 12.84 -3.94 -21.60
C VAL A 313 12.93 -4.51 -23.01
N GLU A 314 14.15 -4.63 -23.55
CA GLU A 314 14.41 -5.27 -24.85
C GLU A 314 14.05 -6.76 -24.89
N GLN A 315 13.86 -7.38 -23.72
CA GLN A 315 13.47 -8.79 -23.58
C GLN A 315 11.95 -8.94 -23.32
N GLY A 316 11.16 -7.89 -23.55
CA GLY A 316 9.71 -7.90 -23.37
C GLY A 316 9.22 -7.63 -21.94
N TYR A 317 10.10 -7.25 -21.00
CA TYR A 317 9.68 -6.90 -19.63
C TYR A 317 9.30 -5.41 -19.53
N ARG A 318 8.05 -5.10 -19.88
CA ARG A 318 7.51 -3.72 -19.86
C ARG A 318 7.26 -3.18 -18.44
N SER A 319 7.02 -4.04 -17.45
CA SER A 319 6.92 -3.66 -16.03
C SER A 319 7.76 -4.58 -15.16
N ILE A 320 8.74 -4.03 -14.43
CA ILE A 320 9.81 -4.82 -13.79
C ILE A 320 9.68 -4.77 -12.27
N GLY A 321 9.69 -5.95 -11.64
CA GLY A 321 9.66 -6.10 -10.19
C GLY A 321 10.61 -7.20 -9.72
N CYS A 322 10.17 -7.99 -8.75
CA CYS A 322 10.92 -9.15 -8.30
C CYS A 322 10.82 -10.27 -9.35
N TRP A 323 11.91 -11.00 -9.58
CA TRP A 323 12.00 -12.06 -10.57
C TRP A 323 10.89 -13.13 -10.47
N PRO A 324 10.44 -13.57 -9.26
CA PRO A 324 9.45 -14.65 -9.21
C PRO A 324 8.02 -14.18 -9.50
N CYS A 325 7.78 -12.87 -9.56
CA CYS A 325 6.44 -12.30 -9.76
C CYS A 325 6.38 -11.37 -10.98
N THR A 326 7.32 -11.53 -11.91
CA THR A 326 7.42 -10.71 -13.13
C THR A 326 7.74 -11.62 -14.31
N ARG A 327 6.96 -11.53 -15.39
CA ARG A 327 7.25 -12.15 -16.68
C ARG A 327 7.30 -11.10 -17.80
N ALA A 328 7.88 -11.49 -18.94
CA ALA A 328 7.73 -10.75 -20.18
C ALA A 328 6.27 -10.78 -20.65
N VAL A 329 5.89 -9.79 -21.46
CA VAL A 329 4.57 -9.67 -22.06
C VAL A 329 4.69 -9.66 -23.58
N GLU A 330 3.68 -10.18 -24.26
CA GLU A 330 3.54 -10.10 -25.72
C GLU A 330 3.19 -8.68 -26.16
N ASP A 331 3.25 -8.43 -27.48
CA ASP A 331 3.13 -7.06 -27.99
C ASP A 331 1.76 -6.42 -27.76
N ASP A 332 0.70 -7.24 -27.79
CA ASP A 332 -0.70 -6.90 -27.59
C ASP A 332 -1.13 -6.87 -26.11
N GLU A 333 -0.26 -7.34 -25.20
CA GLU A 333 -0.53 -7.32 -23.76
C GLU A 333 -0.20 -5.96 -23.13
N GLU A 334 -1.02 -5.57 -22.15
CA GLU A 334 -0.76 -4.38 -21.33
C GLU A 334 0.59 -4.49 -20.59
N ALA A 335 1.30 -3.38 -20.44
CA ALA A 335 2.65 -3.34 -19.86
C ALA A 335 2.76 -4.00 -18.46
N ARG A 336 1.68 -3.99 -17.67
CA ARG A 336 1.63 -4.60 -16.33
C ARG A 336 1.06 -6.01 -16.30
N ALA A 337 0.59 -6.57 -17.41
CA ALA A 337 0.04 -7.94 -17.46
C ALA A 337 1.06 -9.00 -16.99
N GLY A 338 2.35 -8.71 -17.12
CA GLY A 338 3.43 -9.56 -16.64
C GLY A 338 3.65 -9.54 -15.12
N ARG A 339 2.96 -8.69 -14.37
CA ARG A 339 3.08 -8.59 -12.90
C ARG A 339 2.06 -9.50 -12.23
N TRP A 340 2.54 -10.35 -11.32
CA TRP A 340 1.69 -11.30 -10.58
C TRP A 340 0.80 -12.16 -11.49
N SER A 341 1.26 -12.46 -12.71
CA SER A 341 0.51 -13.25 -13.67
C SER A 341 0.18 -14.64 -13.08
N GLY A 342 -1.11 -14.98 -13.06
CA GLY A 342 -1.62 -16.19 -12.40
C GLY A 342 -1.90 -16.04 -10.90
N MET A 343 -1.93 -14.81 -10.36
CA MET A 343 -2.29 -14.50 -8.98
C MET A 343 -3.36 -13.40 -8.93
N ASP A 344 -4.21 -13.41 -7.90
CA ASP A 344 -5.24 -12.39 -7.66
C ASP A 344 -4.63 -11.11 -7.05
N LYS A 345 -3.63 -10.50 -7.70
CA LYS A 345 -2.92 -9.33 -7.16
C LYS A 345 -2.67 -8.27 -8.20
N VAL A 346 -3.23 -7.09 -7.97
CA VAL A 346 -3.20 -5.97 -8.93
C VAL A 346 -2.14 -4.91 -8.57
N GLU A 347 -1.96 -4.63 -7.27
CA GLU A 347 -1.03 -3.60 -6.79
C GLU A 347 -0.12 -4.08 -5.66
N CYS A 348 1.02 -3.42 -5.53
CA CYS A 348 1.89 -3.66 -4.38
C CYS A 348 1.42 -2.83 -3.18
N GLY A 349 1.40 -3.44 -1.99
CA GLY A 349 1.04 -2.78 -0.72
C GLY A 349 1.93 -1.59 -0.31
N ILE A 350 3.01 -1.28 -1.05
CA ILE A 350 3.84 -0.09 -0.86
C ILE A 350 3.05 1.22 -1.06
N HIS A 351 2.08 1.22 -1.98
CA HIS A 351 1.45 2.46 -2.46
C HIS A 351 0.02 2.67 -1.96
N LEU A 352 -0.57 1.68 -1.30
CA LEU A 352 -2.01 1.67 -1.11
C LEU A 352 -2.47 2.41 0.15
N GLY A 353 -1.61 2.78 1.11
CA GLY A 353 -2.00 3.42 2.38
C GLY A 353 -2.92 2.56 3.29
N LYS A 354 -3.59 1.57 2.70
CA LYS A 354 -4.38 0.47 3.25
C LYS A 354 -4.30 -0.68 2.25
N ARG A 355 -4.15 -1.91 2.72
CA ARG A 355 -4.16 -3.12 1.87
C ARG A 355 -5.48 -3.14 1.07
N GLN A 356 -5.42 -3.30 -0.25
CA GLN A 356 -6.56 -3.78 -1.04
C GLN A 356 -6.30 -5.26 -1.30
N VAL A 357 -7.20 -6.14 -0.87
CA VAL A 357 -7.20 -7.54 -1.31
C VAL A 357 -7.91 -7.58 -2.66
N ALA A 358 -7.31 -8.21 -3.68
CA ALA A 358 -7.97 -8.31 -4.97
C ALA A 358 -9.11 -9.34 -4.95
N ALA A 359 -9.97 -9.22 -5.96
CA ALA A 359 -11.28 -9.87 -6.11
C ALA A 359 -11.23 -11.40 -6.18
#